data_AF-A0A9P5TUS3-F1
#
_entry.id   AF-A0A9P5TUS3-F1
#
_cell.length_a   1.000
_cell.length_b   1.000
_cell.length_c   1.000
_cell.angle_alpha   90.00
_cell.angle_beta   90.00
_cell.angle_gamma   90.00
#
_symmetry.space_group_name_H-M   'P 1'
#
loop_
_entity.id
_entity.type
_entity.pdbx_description
1 polymer ?
#
loop_
_entity_poly.entity_id
_entity_poly.type
_entity_poly.pdbx_seq_one_letter_code
_entity_poly.pdbx_strand_id
1 'polypeptide(L)'
;MNSRPHKQSMSELKLRRLTEHNQRLREDLARPRVRVSEASASLIRYCKTTKDHLIPSVWGPVTKSEDPYAPPAQGCNCIVM
;
A
#
# COMPACT_ATOMS: atom_id res chain seq x y z
N MET A 1 -1.01 -24.61 -51.24
CA MET A 1 -0.38 -23.39 -50.69
C MET A 1 0.05 -23.69 -49.26
N ASN A 2 1.30 -24.12 -49.09
CA ASN A 2 1.83 -24.51 -47.77
C ASN A 2 2.35 -23.26 -47.04
N SER A 3 1.49 -22.62 -46.26
CA SER A 3 1.87 -21.54 -45.36
C SER A 3 2.67 -22.11 -44.19
N ARG A 4 3.99 -22.29 -44.38
CA ARG A 4 4.90 -22.60 -43.27
C ARG A 4 4.83 -21.46 -42.26
N PRO A 5 4.61 -21.71 -40.95
CA PRO A 5 4.64 -20.65 -39.95
C PRO A 5 6.03 -20.02 -40.00
N HIS A 6 6.09 -18.75 -40.38
CA HIS A 6 7.35 -18.00 -40.39
C HIS A 6 7.84 -17.98 -38.93
N LYS A 7 8.94 -18.68 -38.65
CA LYS A 7 9.61 -18.56 -37.34
C LYS A 7 9.90 -17.08 -37.16
N GLN A 8 9.28 -16.45 -36.16
CA GLN A 8 9.49 -15.04 -35.87
C GLN A 8 10.99 -14.77 -35.83
N SER A 9 11.45 -13.87 -36.69
CA SER A 9 12.86 -13.51 -36.72
C SER A 9 13.22 -12.84 -35.39
N MET A 10 14.46 -13.05 -34.91
CA MET A 10 14.96 -12.36 -33.72
C MET A 10 14.82 -10.83 -33.83
N SER A 11 14.81 -10.27 -35.05
CA SER A 11 14.54 -8.86 -35.30
C SER A 11 13.10 -8.47 -34.97
N GLU A 12 12.10 -9.27 -35.36
CA GLU A 12 10.68 -9.03 -35.08
C GLU A 12 10.39 -9.13 -33.58
N LEU A 13 10.99 -10.11 -32.89
CA LEU A 13 10.84 -10.25 -31.45
C LEU A 13 11.45 -9.07 -30.69
N LYS A 14 12.63 -8.58 -31.11
CA LYS A 14 13.25 -7.39 -30.53
C LYS A 14 12.41 -6.13 -30.77
N LEU A 15 11.89 -5.96 -31.99
CA LEU A 15 11.01 -4.84 -32.33
C LEU A 15 9.77 -4.85 -31.42
N ARG A 16 9.10 -5.99 -31.29
CA ARG A 16 7.94 -6.14 -30.42
C ARG A 16 8.23 -5.75 -28.97
N ARG A 17 9.36 -6.19 -28.41
CA ARG A 17 9.78 -5.82 -27.05
C ARG A 17 9.99 -4.31 -26.91
N LEU A 18 10.62 -3.68 -27.90
CA LEU A 18 10.83 -2.23 -27.91
C LEU A 18 9.52 -1.46 -27.99
N THR A 19 8.58 -1.91 -28.83
CA THR A 19 7.26 -1.27 -28.93
C THR A 19 6.46 -1.41 -27.64
N GLU A 20 6.47 -2.59 -27.01
CA GLU A 20 5.82 -2.82 -25.72
C GLU A 20 6.45 -1.96 -24.61
N HIS A 21 7.79 -1.84 -24.59
CA HIS A 21 8.48 -0.99 -23.62
C HIS A 21 8.19 0.50 -23.84
N ASN A 22 8.20 0.96 -25.09
CA ASN A 22 7.86 2.35 -25.42
C ASN A 22 6.43 2.69 -25.00
N GLN A 23 5.48 1.77 -25.21
CA GLN A 23 4.10 1.93 -24.78
C GLN A 23 4.02 2.12 -23.26
N ARG A 24 4.68 1.27 -22.46
CA ARG A 24 4.74 1.42 -20.99
C ARG A 24 5.33 2.76 -20.56
N LEU A 25 6.40 3.20 -21.22
CA LEU A 25 7.02 4.50 -20.92
C LEU A 25 6.07 5.68 -21.23
N ARG A 26 5.30 5.59 -22.33
CA ARG A 26 4.28 6.60 -22.67
C ARG A 26 3.16 6.65 -21.63
N GLU A 27 2.72 5.49 -21.15
CA GLU A 27 1.71 5.38 -20.08
C GLU A 27 2.22 5.99 -18.76
N ASP A 28 3.46 5.67 -18.36
CA ASP A 28 4.07 6.24 -17.16
C ASP A 28 4.32 7.75 -17.27
N LEU A 29 4.66 8.23 -18.46
CA LEU A 29 4.82 9.66 -18.72
C LEU A 29 3.49 10.40 -18.55
N ALA A 30 2.40 9.83 -19.10
CA ALA A 30 1.05 10.39 -19.06
C ALA A 30 0.36 10.27 -17.69
N ARG A 31 0.92 9.49 -16.75
CA ARG A 31 0.35 9.32 -15.41
C ARG A 31 0.22 10.68 -14.70
N PRO A 32 -0.97 11.05 -14.20
CA PRO A 32 -1.18 12.31 -13.50
C PRO A 32 -0.35 12.35 -12.21
N ARG A 33 0.29 13.50 -11.94
CA ARG A 33 1.14 13.72 -10.76
C ARG A 33 0.56 14.87 -9.94
N VAL A 34 0.66 14.75 -8.62
CA VAL A 34 0.34 15.82 -7.67
C VAL A 34 1.63 16.51 -7.22
N ARG A 35 1.53 17.77 -6.76
CA ARG A 35 2.69 18.47 -6.22
C ARG A 35 3.12 17.81 -4.91
N VAL A 36 4.43 17.72 -4.69
CA VAL A 36 4.98 17.12 -3.46
C VAL A 36 4.46 17.84 -2.23
N SER A 37 4.37 19.17 -2.26
CA SER A 37 3.82 19.97 -1.15
C SER A 37 2.38 19.58 -0.78
N GLU A 38 1.55 19.27 -1.77
CA GLU A 38 0.16 18.87 -1.58
C GLU A 38 0.07 17.45 -1.02
N ALA A 39 0.84 16.51 -1.59
CA ALA A 39 0.95 15.15 -1.09
C ALA A 39 1.43 15.12 0.37
N SER A 40 2.47 15.88 0.70
CA SER A 40 2.98 15.99 2.08
C SER A 40 1.94 16.57 3.03
N ALA A 41 1.22 17.62 2.62
CA ALA A 41 0.15 18.20 3.42
C ALA A 41 -0.99 17.19 3.68
N SER A 42 -1.34 16.38 2.68
CA SER A 42 -2.33 15.31 2.82
C SER A 42 -1.89 14.23 3.80
N LEU A 43 -0.62 13.79 3.72
CA LEU A 43 -0.06 12.82 4.66
C LEU A 43 -0.06 13.34 6.10
N ILE A 44 0.41 14.57 6.30
CA ILE A 44 0.41 15.22 7.62
C ILE A 44 -1.02 15.31 8.18
N ARG A 45 -1.99 15.71 7.34
CA ARG A 45 -3.39 15.77 7.75
C ARG A 45 -3.88 14.40 8.21
N TYR A 46 -3.67 13.36 7.42
CA TYR A 46 -4.10 12.00 7.77
C TYR A 46 -3.49 11.55 9.10
N CYS A 47 -2.18 11.71 9.29
CA CYS A 47 -1.51 11.33 10.53
C CYS A 47 -1.94 12.17 11.74
N LYS A 48 -2.52 13.36 11.55
CA LYS A 48 -3.03 14.21 12.63
C LYS A 48 -4.49 14.00 12.96
N THR A 49 -5.27 13.39 12.07
CA THR A 49 -6.71 13.17 12.27
C THR A 49 -7.03 11.74 12.68
N THR A 50 -6.16 10.79 12.33
CA THR A 50 -6.36 9.37 12.60
C THR A 50 -5.64 8.99 13.89
N LYS A 51 -6.39 8.68 14.95
CA LYS A 51 -5.84 8.25 16.25
C LYS A 51 -5.04 6.96 16.08
N ASP A 52 -3.80 6.95 16.56
CA ASP A 52 -2.96 5.76 16.61
C ASP A 52 -2.66 5.41 18.08
N HIS A 53 -3.19 4.26 18.52
CA HIS A 53 -3.04 3.76 19.88
C HIS A 53 -1.61 3.32 20.21
N LEU A 54 -0.76 3.08 19.19
CA LEU A 54 0.64 2.68 19.36
C LEU A 54 1.58 3.89 19.56
N ILE A 55 1.06 5.12 19.49
CA ILE A 55 1.83 6.35 19.74
C ILE A 55 1.23 7.14 20.92
N PRO A 56 1.38 6.66 22.16
CA PRO A 56 0.78 7.31 23.33
C PRO A 56 1.32 8.72 23.60
N SER A 57 2.52 9.06 23.12
CA SER A 57 3.11 10.39 23.27
C SER A 57 2.33 11.49 22.54
N VAL A 58 1.61 11.13 21.47
CA VAL A 58 0.81 12.06 20.66
C VAL A 58 -0.68 11.92 20.97
N TRP A 59 -1.15 10.68 21.15
CA TRP A 59 -2.58 10.36 21.26
C TRP A 59 -3.08 10.06 22.68
N GLY A 60 -2.17 10.03 23.65
CA GLY A 60 -2.45 9.64 25.04
C GLY A 60 -2.46 8.12 25.26
N PRO A 61 -2.46 7.68 26.53
CA PRO A 61 -2.49 6.26 26.87
C PRO A 61 -3.82 5.62 26.43
N VAL A 62 -3.75 4.38 25.96
CA VAL A 62 -4.94 3.58 25.63
C VAL A 62 -5.66 3.21 26.92
N THR A 63 -6.96 3.49 26.99
CA THR A 63 -7.77 3.11 28.14
C THR A 63 -8.10 1.61 28.07
N LYS A 64 -8.28 0.95 29.22
CA LYS A 64 -8.61 -0.48 29.28
C LYS A 64 -9.92 -0.84 28.56
N SER A 65 -10.81 0.13 28.35
CA SER A 65 -12.06 -0.03 27.58
C SER A 65 -11.85 0.00 26.07
N GLU A 66 -10.77 0.64 25.59
CA GLU A 66 -10.42 0.76 24.17
C GLU A 66 -9.47 -0.36 23.70
N ASP A 67 -8.85 -1.09 24.62
CA ASP A 67 -7.94 -2.20 24.33
C ASP A 67 -8.66 -3.57 24.42
N PRO A 68 -8.93 -4.23 23.29
CA PRO A 68 -9.58 -5.54 23.25
C PRO A 68 -8.74 -6.67 23.88
N TYR A 69 -7.44 -6.42 24.08
CA TYR A 69 -6.49 -7.38 24.62
C TYR A 69 -6.11 -7.05 26.06
N ALA A 70 -6.72 -6.03 26.67
CA ALA A 70 -6.50 -5.74 28.07
C ALA A 70 -6.88 -6.96 28.92
N PRO A 71 -6.05 -7.34 29.92
CA PRO A 71 -6.41 -8.43 30.80
C PRO A 71 -7.75 -8.10 31.48
N PRO A 72 -8.69 -9.07 31.55
CA PRO A 72 -9.97 -8.86 32.21
C PRO A 72 -9.70 -8.39 33.64
N ALA A 73 -10.53 -7.46 34.14
CA ALA A 73 -10.41 -6.93 35.48
C ALA A 73 -10.24 -8.09 36.48
N GLN A 74 -9.09 -8.10 37.15
CA GLN A 74 -8.68 -9.16 38.06
C GLN A 74 -9.74 -9.29 39.17
N GLY A 75 -10.59 -10.31 39.06
CA GLY A 75 -11.82 -10.39 39.85
C GLY A 75 -12.60 -11.71 39.77
N CYS A 76 -12.03 -12.83 39.31
CA CYS A 76 -12.58 -14.14 39.65
C CYS A 76 -12.00 -14.52 41.01
N ASN A 77 -12.74 -14.22 42.08
CA ASN A 77 -12.43 -14.63 43.46
C ASN A 77 -12.83 -16.10 43.66
N CYS A 78 -12.39 -16.96 42.74
CA CYS A 78 -12.85 -18.33 42.59
C CYS A 78 -11.86 -19.24 43.31
N ILE A 79 -12.10 -19.47 44.61
CA ILE A 79 -11.38 -20.48 45.39
C ILE A 79 -11.87 -21.85 44.93
N VAL A 80 -10.98 -22.64 44.36
CA VAL A 80 -11.25 -24.06 44.10
C VAL A 80 -11.13 -24.78 45.46
N MET A 81 -12.25 -25.24 46.00
CA MET A 81 -12.27 -26.34 46.97
C MET A 81 -12.26 -27.66 46.22
#